data_AF-A0A2M6ZVA3-F1
#
_entry.id   AF-A0A2M6ZVA3-F1
#
_cell.length_a   1.000
_cell.length_b   1.000
_cell.length_c   1.000
_cell.angle_alpha   90.00
_cell.angle_beta   90.00
_cell.angle_gamma   90.00
#
_symmetry.space_group_name_H-M   'P 1'
#
loop_
_entity.id
_entity.type
_entity.pdbx_description
1 polymer ?
#
loop_
_entity_poly.entity_id
_entity_poly.type
_entity_poly.pdbx_seq_one_letter_code
_entity_poly.pdbx_strand_id
1 'polypeptide(L)'
;MGNFNLVRYHVLSSIRAAMAESNGYEEEAERLRAQANLRLMVMSEEELRELARMLSFLPSRPPEAAYDEIKQAIEDHKQTADEWIGALGVEPFRGVPTS
;
A
#
# COMPACT_ATOMS: atom_id res chain seq x y z
N MET A 1 -3.66 -21.48 -12.16
CA MET A 1 -3.97 -20.06 -11.85
C MET A 1 -2.67 -19.41 -11.42
N GLY A 2 -2.18 -18.41 -12.14
CA GLY A 2 -0.92 -17.74 -11.81
C GLY A 2 -1.05 -17.05 -10.46
N ASN A 3 -0.09 -17.26 -9.57
CA ASN A 3 -0.08 -16.65 -8.24
C ASN A 3 -0.12 -15.12 -8.42
N PHE A 4 -1.14 -14.46 -7.85
CA PHE A 4 -1.33 -13.01 -8.00
C PHE A 4 -0.22 -12.33 -7.19
N ASN A 5 0.86 -11.85 -7.84
CA ASN A 5 2.01 -11.30 -7.11
C ASN A 5 1.68 -9.86 -6.65
N LEU A 6 1.12 -9.73 -5.45
CA LEU A 6 0.71 -8.43 -4.89
C LEU A 6 1.91 -7.50 -4.71
N VAL A 7 3.09 -8.03 -4.38
CA VAL A 7 4.34 -7.27 -4.18
C VAL A 7 4.69 -6.48 -5.44
N ARG A 8 4.75 -7.15 -6.58
CA ARG A 8 5.05 -6.53 -7.88
C ARG A 8 4.01 -5.47 -8.24
N TYR A 9 2.74 -5.75 -8.03
CA TYR A 9 1.67 -4.77 -8.32
C TYR A 9 1.73 -3.55 -7.40
N HIS A 10 2.05 -3.75 -6.12
CA HIS A 10 2.26 -2.66 -5.15
C HIS A 10 3.41 -1.74 -5.59
N VAL A 11 4.57 -2.31 -5.92
CA VAL A 11 5.72 -1.54 -6.41
C VAL A 11 5.39 -0.79 -7.69
N LEU A 12 4.80 -1.47 -8.69
CA LEU A 12 4.43 -0.84 -9.96
C LEU A 12 3.40 0.28 -9.79
N SER A 13 2.44 0.13 -8.88
CA SER A 13 1.43 1.16 -8.66
C SER A 13 1.99 2.38 -7.95
N SER A 14 2.90 2.16 -7.00
CA SER A 14 3.60 3.25 -6.31
C SER A 14 4.45 4.07 -7.29
N ILE A 15 5.15 3.40 -8.20
CA ILE A 15 5.90 4.07 -9.29
C ILE A 15 4.95 4.84 -10.21
N ARG A 16 3.84 4.21 -10.64
CA ARG A 16 2.85 4.88 -11.51
C ARG A 16 2.20 6.08 -10.83
N ALA A 17 1.92 6.00 -9.54
CA ALA A 17 1.38 7.12 -8.77
C ALA A 17 2.37 8.30 -8.76
N ALA A 18 3.65 8.04 -8.48
CA ALA A 18 4.69 9.06 -8.53
C ALA A 18 4.84 9.66 -9.94
N MET A 19 4.74 8.84 -10.98
CA MET A 19 4.73 9.33 -12.37
C MET A 19 3.50 10.19 -12.66
N ALA A 20 2.30 9.78 -12.24
CA ALA A 20 1.06 10.53 -12.44
C ALA A 20 1.16 11.91 -11.78
N GLU A 21 1.59 11.96 -10.52
CA GLU A 21 1.83 13.18 -9.76
C GLU A 21 2.84 14.09 -10.44
N SER A 22 3.98 13.55 -10.89
CA SER A 22 5.01 14.34 -11.59
C SER A 22 4.54 14.96 -12.91
N ASN A 23 3.47 14.42 -13.51
CA ASN A 23 2.86 14.91 -14.73
C ASN A 23 1.59 15.74 -14.50
N GLY A 24 1.23 16.05 -13.24
CA GLY A 24 0.04 16.84 -12.90
C GLY A 24 -1.28 16.07 -12.94
N TYR A 25 -1.25 14.73 -12.96
CA TYR A 25 -2.44 13.88 -12.90
C TYR A 25 -2.79 13.51 -11.45
N GLU A 26 -3.23 14.49 -10.67
CA GLU A 26 -3.46 14.37 -9.22
C GLU A 26 -4.49 13.28 -8.87
N GLU A 27 -5.68 13.30 -9.47
CA GLU A 27 -6.74 12.30 -9.20
C GLU A 27 -6.27 10.86 -9.49
N GLU A 28 -5.52 10.66 -10.58
CA GLU A 28 -4.99 9.34 -10.94
C GLU A 28 -3.90 8.92 -9.95
N ALA A 29 -3.06 9.85 -9.49
CA ALA A 29 -2.06 9.57 -8.47
C ALA A 29 -2.72 9.16 -7.14
N GLU A 30 -3.75 9.88 -6.70
CA GLU A 30 -4.52 9.56 -5.48
C GLU A 30 -5.17 8.19 -5.58
N ARG A 31 -5.85 7.89 -6.69
CA ARG A 31 -6.46 6.59 -6.94
C ARG A 31 -5.43 5.46 -6.90
N LEU A 32 -4.27 5.64 -7.54
CA LEU A 32 -3.20 4.64 -7.56
C LEU A 32 -2.59 4.41 -6.17
N ARG A 33 -2.42 5.48 -5.37
CA ARG A 33 -1.97 5.38 -3.97
C ARG A 33 -2.98 4.63 -3.11
N ALA A 34 -4.27 4.98 -3.21
CA ALA A 34 -5.33 4.29 -2.49
C ALA A 34 -5.39 2.79 -2.83
N GLN A 35 -5.20 2.43 -4.11
CA GLN A 35 -5.12 1.03 -4.51
C GLN A 35 -3.86 0.33 -3.96
N ALA A 36 -2.74 1.04 -3.88
CA ALA A 36 -1.50 0.51 -3.31
C ALA A 36 -1.62 0.27 -1.80
N ASN A 37 -2.30 1.17 -1.07
CA ASN A 37 -2.59 1.05 0.36
C ASN A 37 -3.47 -0.17 0.63
N LEU A 38 -4.59 -0.34 -0.11
CA LEU A 38 -5.42 -1.55 0.00
C LEU A 38 -4.62 -2.82 -0.22
N ARG A 39 -3.79 -2.85 -1.27
CA ARG A 39 -2.96 -4.02 -1.57
C ARG A 39 -1.98 -4.33 -0.46
N LEU A 40 -1.33 -3.31 0.10
CA LEU A 40 -0.40 -3.47 1.21
C LEU A 40 -1.09 -4.10 2.44
N MET A 41 -2.32 -3.67 2.75
CA MET A 41 -3.07 -4.18 3.90
C MET A 41 -3.52 -5.64 3.77
N VAL A 42 -3.62 -6.18 2.54
CA VAL A 42 -4.06 -7.57 2.30
C VAL A 42 -2.92 -8.51 1.93
N MET A 43 -1.68 -8.02 1.88
CA MET A 43 -0.50 -8.88 1.67
C MET A 43 -0.35 -9.87 2.81
N SER A 44 0.03 -11.09 2.44
CA SER A 44 0.45 -12.12 3.39
C SER A 44 1.80 -11.78 4.04
N GLU A 45 2.09 -12.41 5.17
CA GLU A 45 3.38 -12.32 5.84
C GLU A 45 4.58 -12.64 4.93
N GLU A 46 4.43 -13.59 4.02
CA GLU A 46 5.46 -13.94 3.03
C GLU A 46 5.69 -12.79 2.05
N GLU A 47 4.62 -12.21 1.52
CA GLU A 47 4.67 -11.07 0.59
C GLU A 47 5.24 -9.81 1.25
N LEU A 48 4.89 -9.55 2.52
CA LEU A 48 5.47 -8.44 3.28
C LEU A 48 6.98 -8.61 3.49
N ARG A 49 7.44 -9.84 3.74
CA ARG A 49 8.88 -10.14 3.84
C ARG A 49 9.57 -10.03 2.48
N GLU A 50 8.93 -10.46 1.40
CA GLU A 50 9.43 -10.25 0.04
C GLU A 50 9.59 -8.75 -0.28
N LEU A 51 8.55 -7.96 0.00
CA LEU A 51 8.58 -6.51 -0.16
C LEU A 51 9.69 -5.87 0.69
N ALA A 52 9.84 -6.27 1.95
CA ALA A 52 10.89 -5.77 2.83
C ALA A 52 12.30 -6.05 2.29
N ARG A 53 12.55 -7.24 1.74
CA ARG A 53 13.82 -7.55 1.09
C ARG A 53 14.09 -6.64 -0.11
N MET A 54 13.08 -6.36 -0.92
CA MET A 54 13.20 -5.46 -2.08
C MET A 54 13.50 -4.00 -1.67
N LEU A 55 13.01 -3.57 -0.51
CA LEU A 55 13.16 -2.20 0.00
C LEU A 55 14.37 -2.02 0.93
N SER A 56 15.07 -3.10 1.28
CA SER A 56 16.23 -3.09 2.18
C SER A 56 17.50 -2.55 1.48
N PHE A 57 18.35 -1.88 2.25
CA PHE A 57 19.67 -1.41 1.81
C PHE A 57 20.66 -1.51 2.97
N LEU A 58 21.63 -2.42 2.87
CA LEU A 58 22.61 -2.66 3.93
C LEU A 58 23.75 -1.63 3.91
N PRO A 59 24.29 -1.27 5.09
CA PRO A 59 23.87 -1.68 6.44
C PRO A 59 22.72 -0.83 7.01
N SER A 60 22.36 0.27 6.37
CA SER A 60 21.51 1.33 6.94
C SER A 60 20.06 0.91 7.22
N ARG A 61 19.54 -0.03 6.43
CA ARG A 61 18.15 -0.51 6.51
C ARG A 61 18.09 -2.02 6.20
N PRO A 62 18.35 -2.89 7.19
CA PRO A 62 18.24 -4.34 7.00
C PRO A 62 16.79 -4.78 6.71
N PRO A 63 16.58 -5.98 6.13
CA PRO A 63 15.24 -6.48 5.80
C PRO A 63 14.27 -6.46 6.99
N GLU A 64 14.73 -6.74 8.20
CA GLU A 64 13.91 -6.74 9.41
C GLU A 64 13.41 -5.34 9.75
N ALA A 65 14.28 -4.33 9.67
CA ALA A 65 13.89 -2.94 9.87
C ALA A 65 12.90 -2.46 8.81
N ALA A 66 13.13 -2.80 7.53
CA ALA A 66 12.19 -2.49 6.46
C ALA A 66 10.83 -3.18 6.67
N TYR A 67 10.81 -4.41 7.17
CA TYR A 67 9.59 -5.15 7.49
C TYR A 67 8.82 -4.49 8.64
N ASP A 68 9.49 -4.08 9.72
CA ASP A 68 8.85 -3.38 10.84
C ASP A 68 8.27 -2.02 10.40
N GLU A 69 8.97 -1.27 9.55
CA GLU A 69 8.47 -0.04 8.95
C GLU A 69 7.22 -0.27 8.07
N ILE A 70 7.21 -1.34 7.27
CA ILE A 70 6.03 -1.72 6.46
C ILE A 70 4.85 -2.03 7.37
N LYS A 71 5.06 -2.76 8.47
CA LYS A 71 3.99 -3.05 9.42
C LYS A 71 3.44 -1.77 10.07
N GLN A 72 4.31 -0.84 10.43
CA GLN A 72 3.87 0.45 10.96
C GLN A 72 3.04 1.22 9.93
N ALA A 73 3.50 1.27 8.68
CA ALA A 73 2.75 1.92 7.60
C ALA A 73 1.37 1.29 7.38
N ILE A 74 1.23 -0.04 7.50
CA ILE A 74 -0.07 -0.72 7.43
C ILE A 74 -1.01 -0.23 8.54
N GLU A 75 -0.54 -0.11 9.77
CA GLU A 75 -1.35 0.38 10.89
C GLU A 75 -1.75 1.85 10.69
N ASP A 76 -0.82 2.69 10.22
CA ASP A 76 -1.10 4.09 9.91
C ASP A 76 -2.15 4.23 8.79
N HIS A 77 -2.06 3.41 7.73
CA HIS A 77 -3.03 3.40 6.64
C HIS A 77 -4.42 2.91 7.07
N LYS A 78 -4.51 1.98 8.02
CA LYS A 78 -5.78 1.56 8.60
C LYS A 78 -6.45 2.70 9.38
N GLN A 79 -5.66 3.44 10.17
CA GLN A 79 -6.18 4.56 10.97
C GLN A 79 -6.64 5.75 10.11
N THR A 80 -6.00 5.94 8.95
CA THR A 80 -6.29 7.02 8.00
C THR A 80 -7.14 6.55 6.81
N ALA A 81 -7.78 5.38 6.89
CA ALA A 81 -8.51 4.78 5.77
C ALA A 81 -9.57 5.72 5.17
N ASP A 82 -10.29 6.45 6.03
CA ASP A 82 -11.33 7.39 5.63
C ASP A 82 -10.80 8.56 4.77
N GLU A 83 -9.50 8.87 4.87
CA GLU A 83 -8.87 9.97 4.13
C GLU A 83 -8.56 9.61 2.68
N TRP A 84 -8.26 8.34 2.39
CA TRP A 84 -7.79 7.92 1.07
C TRP A 84 -8.71 6.95 0.35
N ILE A 85 -9.62 6.24 1.05
CA ILE A 85 -10.46 5.20 0.43
C ILE A 85 -11.46 5.78 -0.57
N GLY A 86 -11.88 7.04 -0.38
CA GLY A 86 -12.78 7.75 -1.30
C GLY A 86 -12.22 7.89 -2.72
N ALA A 87 -10.89 7.95 -2.88
CA ALA A 87 -10.24 8.03 -4.19
C ALA A 87 -10.48 6.79 -5.07
N LEU A 88 -11.00 5.70 -4.49
CA LEU A 88 -11.36 4.48 -5.20
C LEU A 88 -12.80 4.48 -5.72
N GLY A 89 -13.56 5.55 -5.48
CA GLY A 89 -14.99 5.61 -5.82
C GLY A 89 -15.84 4.69 -4.94
N VAL A 90 -15.34 4.30 -3.77
CA VAL A 90 -16.10 3.56 -2.76
C VAL A 90 -16.27 4.42 -1.51
N GLU A 91 -17.43 4.33 -0.87
CA GLU A 91 -17.61 4.95 0.44
C GLU A 91 -16.84 4.15 1.52
N PRO A 92 -16.27 4.82 2.54
CA PRO A 92 -15.67 4.13 3.66
C PRO A 92 -16.68 3.21 4.34
N PHE A 93 -16.26 2.01 4.75
CA PHE A 93 -17.12 1.08 5.47
C PHE A 93 -17.44 1.63 6.86
N ARG A 94 -18.57 2.31 6.99
CA ARG A 94 -19.17 2.69 8.27
C ARG A 94 -19.91 1.47 8.78
N GLY A 95 -19.25 0.66 9.61
CA GLY A 95 -19.82 -0.60 10.13
C GLY A 95 -21.28 -0.44 10.58
N VAL A 96 -22.10 -1.47 10.32
CA VAL A 96 -23.46 -1.54 10.86
C VAL A 96 -23.35 -1.49 12.40
N PRO A 97 -24.12 -0.64 13.11
CA PRO A 97 -24.16 -0.69 14.56
C PRO A 97 -24.59 -2.10 14.97
N THR A 98 -23.74 -2.81 15.69
CA THR A 98 -24.15 -4.04 16.36
C THR A 98 -25.16 -3.65 17.42
N SER A 99 -26.44 -3.93 17.13
CA SER A 99 -27.56 -3.94 18.07
C SER A 99 -27.29 -4.84 19.26
#